data_AF-A0A522CYY4-F1
#
_entry.id   AF-A0A522CYY4-F1
#
_cell.length_a   1.000
_cell.length_b   1.000
_cell.length_c   1.000
_cell.angle_alpha   90.00
_cell.angle_beta   90.00
_cell.angle_gamma   90.00
#
_symmetry.space_group_name_H-M   'P 1'
#
loop_
_entity.id
_entity.type
_entity.pdbx_description
1 polymer ?
#
loop_
_entity_poly.entity_id
_entity_poly.type
_entity_poly.pdbx_seq_one_letter_code
_entity_poly.pdbx_strand_id
1 'polypeptide(L)'
;MAEVSTKAPDPMDIALGAAVRIRRRTIGMSQEALAEQCGVSFQQIQKYENGANRISFSRLVQISRALRCRVTDLMDVFDGADKETADDLDLLTRMRTPGALELLSAYERLPPDVRSSLVNLVRTLTAQQTSDAKQVVPA
;
A
#
# COMPACT_ATOMS: atom_id res chain seq x y z
N MET A 1 -35.14 -31.74 -0.58
CA MET A 1 -34.63 -30.68 0.31
C MET A 1 -33.15 -30.54 -0.01
N ALA A 2 -32.76 -29.44 -0.67
CA ALA A 2 -31.35 -29.22 -1.03
C ALA A 2 -30.61 -28.68 0.20
N GLU A 3 -29.51 -29.35 0.56
CA GLU A 3 -28.63 -28.94 1.65
C GLU A 3 -28.08 -27.54 1.38
N VAL A 4 -28.42 -26.58 2.24
CA VAL A 4 -27.81 -25.26 2.26
C VAL A 4 -26.38 -25.45 2.75
N SER A 5 -25.44 -25.57 1.81
CA SER A 5 -24.01 -25.62 2.10
C SER A 5 -23.60 -24.27 2.71
N THR A 6 -23.53 -24.21 4.04
CA THR A 6 -22.93 -23.11 4.81
C THR A 6 -21.41 -23.18 4.69
N LYS A 7 -20.89 -22.96 3.48
CA LYS A 7 -19.46 -22.76 3.28
C LYS A 7 -19.09 -21.42 3.92
N ALA A 8 -18.18 -21.46 4.89
CA ALA A 8 -17.57 -20.24 5.45
C ALA A 8 -17.06 -19.34 4.31
N PRO A 9 -17.16 -18.00 4.44
CA PRO A 9 -16.70 -17.09 3.41
C PRO A 9 -15.23 -17.34 3.06
N ASP A 10 -14.88 -17.21 1.78
CA ASP A 10 -13.52 -17.43 1.32
C ASP A 10 -12.57 -16.43 2.00
N PRO A 11 -11.41 -16.86 2.53
CA PRO A 11 -10.44 -15.95 3.12
C PRO A 11 -10.03 -14.80 2.18
N MET A 12 -9.99 -15.04 0.87
CA MET A 12 -9.70 -14.00 -0.12
C MET A 12 -10.83 -12.96 -0.22
N ASP A 13 -12.09 -13.41 -0.17
CA ASP A 13 -13.25 -12.51 -0.20
C ASP A 13 -13.30 -11.63 1.06
N ILE A 14 -12.95 -12.19 2.22
CA ILE A 14 -12.85 -11.46 3.49
C ILE A 14 -11.75 -10.40 3.42
N ALA A 15 -10.55 -10.76 2.94
CA ALA A 15 -9.43 -9.83 2.81
C ALA A 15 -9.74 -8.71 1.80
N LEU A 16 -10.37 -9.03 0.66
CA LEU A 16 -10.81 -8.01 -0.31
C LEU A 16 -11.79 -7.03 0.33
N GLY A 17 -12.80 -7.57 1.00
CA GLY A 17 -13.84 -6.79 1.68
C GLY A 17 -13.25 -5.84 2.72
N ALA A 18 -12.26 -6.34 3.49
CA ALA A 18 -11.54 -5.54 4.45
C ALA A 18 -10.75 -4.39 3.78
N ALA A 19 -10.04 -4.66 2.68
CA ALA A 19 -9.30 -3.64 1.92
C ALA A 19 -10.23 -2.52 1.41
N VAL A 20 -11.37 -2.89 0.81
CA VAL A 20 -12.42 -1.96 0.36
C VAL A 20 -12.91 -1.10 1.53
N ARG A 21 -13.22 -1.72 2.67
CA ARG A 21 -13.69 -1.02 3.88
C ARG A 21 -12.66 -0.03 4.42
N ILE A 22 -11.39 -0.45 4.50
CA ILE A 22 -10.30 0.38 4.98
C ILE A 22 -10.16 1.60 4.07
N ARG A 23 -10.03 1.38 2.76
CA ARG A 23 -9.87 2.47 1.79
C ARG A 23 -11.04 3.46 1.85
N ARG A 24 -12.27 2.96 1.88
CA ARG A 24 -13.48 3.79 2.01
C ARG A 24 -13.43 4.69 3.25
N ARG A 25 -13.04 4.14 4.39
CA ARG A 25 -12.91 4.88 5.65
C ARG A 25 -11.80 5.92 5.60
N THR A 26 -10.66 5.60 4.98
CA THR A 26 -9.53 6.54 4.83
C THR A 26 -9.92 7.80 4.09
N ILE A 27 -10.82 7.71 3.10
CA ILE A 27 -11.32 8.87 2.35
C ILE A 27 -12.60 9.48 2.94
N GLY A 28 -13.05 9.02 4.11
CA GLY A 28 -14.24 9.53 4.80
C GLY A 28 -15.57 9.23 4.10
N MET A 29 -15.63 8.22 3.23
CA MET A 29 -16.83 7.88 2.45
C MET A 29 -17.77 6.96 3.26
N SER A 30 -19.08 7.17 3.21
CA SER A 30 -20.07 6.25 3.81
C SER A 30 -20.34 5.04 2.91
N GLN A 31 -20.91 3.96 3.47
CA GLN A 31 -21.26 2.78 2.66
C GLN A 31 -22.40 3.11 1.69
N GLU A 32 -23.33 3.98 2.07
CA GLU A 32 -24.41 4.49 1.23
C GLU A 32 -23.87 5.24 0.01
N ALA A 33 -22.88 6.12 0.22
CA ALA A 33 -22.23 6.85 -0.86
C ALA A 33 -21.48 5.91 -1.82
N LEU A 34 -20.80 4.89 -1.29
CA LEU A 34 -20.15 3.88 -2.13
C LEU A 34 -21.19 3.06 -2.92
N ALA A 35 -22.30 2.71 -2.29
CA ALA A 35 -23.38 1.95 -2.90
C ALA A 35 -24.01 2.72 -4.07
N GLU A 36 -24.29 4.01 -3.87
CA GLU A 36 -24.79 4.92 -4.90
C GLU A 36 -23.83 5.02 -6.09
N GLN A 37 -22.54 5.26 -5.84
CA GLN A 37 -21.53 5.36 -6.91
C GLN A 37 -21.35 4.03 -7.66
N CYS A 38 -21.58 2.90 -7.01
CA CYS A 38 -21.52 1.59 -7.65
C CYS A 38 -22.87 1.18 -8.27
N GLY A 39 -23.98 1.86 -8.00
CA GLY A 39 -25.31 1.42 -8.42
C GLY A 39 -25.71 0.06 -7.82
N VAL A 40 -25.42 -0.14 -6.53
CA VAL A 40 -25.85 -1.33 -5.76
C VAL A 40 -26.55 -0.91 -4.46
N SER A 41 -27.16 -1.85 -3.75
CA SER A 41 -27.75 -1.55 -2.44
C SER A 41 -26.68 -1.37 -1.37
N PHE A 42 -27.00 -0.57 -0.34
CA PHE A 42 -26.17 -0.45 0.87
C PHE A 42 -25.85 -1.81 1.50
N GLN A 43 -26.85 -2.69 1.58
CA GLN A 43 -26.68 -4.05 2.10
C GLN A 43 -25.69 -4.86 1.26
N GLN A 44 -25.62 -4.63 -0.05
CA GLN A 44 -24.64 -5.29 -0.92
C GLN A 44 -23.22 -4.81 -0.62
N ILE A 45 -23.01 -3.50 -0.42
CA ILE A 45 -21.71 -2.98 0.04
C ILE A 45 -21.32 -3.56 1.39
N GLN A 46 -22.27 -3.66 2.33
CA GLN A 46 -22.00 -4.28 3.63
C GLN A 46 -21.57 -5.76 3.48
N LYS A 47 -22.23 -6.52 2.58
CA LYS A 47 -21.88 -7.91 2.28
C LYS A 47 -20.56 -8.05 1.51
N TYR A 48 -20.17 -7.05 0.74
CA TYR A 48 -18.85 -7.01 0.12
C TYR A 48 -17.78 -6.73 1.17
N GLU A 49 -17.98 -5.73 2.03
CA GLU A 49 -16.99 -5.32 3.05
C GLU A 49 -16.74 -6.34 4.15
N ASN A 50 -17.68 -7.27 4.38
CA ASN A 50 -17.51 -8.37 5.34
C ASN A 50 -17.15 -9.71 4.66
N GLY A 51 -16.96 -9.72 3.34
CA GLY A 51 -16.62 -10.92 2.56
C GLY A 51 -17.76 -11.93 2.42
N ALA A 52 -18.96 -11.67 2.93
CA ALA A 52 -20.09 -12.59 2.82
C ALA A 52 -20.55 -12.79 1.37
N ASN A 53 -20.34 -11.78 0.52
CA ASN A 53 -20.56 -11.87 -0.92
C ASN A 53 -19.25 -11.62 -1.69
N ARG A 54 -18.99 -12.47 -2.68
CA ARG A 54 -17.94 -12.30 -3.68
C ARG A 54 -18.11 -11.01 -4.48
N ILE A 55 -17.00 -10.32 -4.71
CA ILE A 55 -16.93 -9.16 -5.59
C ILE A 55 -16.46 -9.65 -6.96
N SER A 56 -17.27 -9.49 -8.01
CA SER A 56 -16.81 -9.78 -9.37
C SER A 56 -15.72 -8.79 -9.80
N PHE A 57 -14.86 -9.17 -10.74
CA PHE A 57 -13.82 -8.26 -11.25
C PHE A 57 -14.40 -6.95 -11.80
N SER A 58 -15.50 -7.02 -12.56
CA SER A 58 -16.21 -5.84 -13.06
C SER A 58 -16.66 -4.90 -11.93
N ARG A 59 -17.13 -5.48 -10.82
CA ARG A 59 -17.55 -4.73 -9.64
C ARG A 59 -16.35 -4.14 -8.91
N LEU A 60 -15.26 -4.88 -8.79
CA LEU A 60 -14.01 -4.40 -8.18
C LEU A 60 -13.46 -3.17 -8.93
N VAL A 61 -13.50 -3.19 -10.27
CA VAL A 61 -13.12 -2.02 -11.10
C VAL A 61 -14.00 -0.81 -10.77
N GLN A 62 -15.33 -0.98 -10.66
CA GLN A 62 -16.22 0.12 -10.29
C GLN A 62 -15.96 0.64 -8.87
N ILE A 63 -15.76 -0.26 -7.91
CA ILE A 63 -15.43 0.08 -6.52
C ILE A 63 -14.12 0.87 -6.47
N SER A 64 -13.07 0.44 -7.18
CA SER A 64 -11.77 1.15 -7.19
C SER A 64 -11.90 2.58 -7.71
N ARG A 65 -12.71 2.80 -8.76
CA ARG A 65 -13.00 4.13 -9.30
C ARG A 65 -13.75 5.00 -8.30
N ALA A 66 -14.79 4.47 -7.66
CA ALA A 66 -15.52 5.17 -6.61
C ALA A 66 -14.63 5.55 -5.43
N LEU A 67 -13.72 4.64 -5.04
CA LEU A 67 -12.74 4.82 -3.97
C LEU A 67 -11.49 5.60 -4.36
N ARG A 68 -11.42 6.09 -5.60
CA ARG A 68 -10.32 6.90 -6.14
C ARG A 68 -8.97 6.21 -5.93
N CYS A 69 -8.88 4.92 -6.26
CA CYS A 69 -7.66 4.13 -6.21
C CYS A 69 -7.55 3.23 -7.44
N ARG A 70 -6.38 2.60 -7.63
CA ARG A 70 -6.22 1.54 -8.62
C ARG A 70 -6.84 0.25 -8.08
N VAL A 71 -7.15 -0.69 -8.98
CA VAL A 71 -7.59 -2.04 -8.60
C VAL A 71 -6.49 -2.77 -7.82
N THR A 72 -5.23 -2.56 -8.23
CA THR A 72 -4.05 -3.14 -7.57
C THR A 72 -3.96 -2.74 -6.09
N ASP A 73 -4.22 -1.48 -5.76
CA ASP A 73 -4.16 -0.98 -4.37
C ASP A 73 -5.16 -1.70 -3.43
N LEU A 74 -6.22 -2.32 -3.98
CA LEU A 74 -7.18 -3.14 -3.21
C LEU A 74 -6.79 -4.63 -3.18
N MET A 75 -5.90 -5.05 -4.07
CA MET A 75 -5.39 -6.41 -4.21
C MET A 75 -4.06 -6.63 -3.50
N ASP A 76 -3.34 -5.57 -3.13
CA ASP A 76 -2.06 -5.65 -2.38
C ASP A 76 -2.17 -6.51 -1.09
N VAL A 77 -3.37 -6.68 -0.54
CA VAL A 77 -3.64 -7.55 0.62
C VAL A 77 -3.47 -9.05 0.33
N PHE A 78 -3.45 -9.47 -0.95
CA PHE A 78 -3.30 -10.88 -1.37
C PHE A 78 -1.86 -11.27 -1.66
N ASP A 79 -1.00 -10.29 -1.92
CA ASP A 79 0.43 -10.49 -2.21
C ASP A 79 1.22 -10.71 -0.90
N GLY A 80 0.63 -11.49 0.03
CA GLY A 80 1.03 -11.59 1.42
C GLY A 80 2.54 -11.51 1.64
N ALA A 81 2.97 -10.42 2.28
CA ALA A 81 4.34 -10.21 2.73
C ALA A 81 5.43 -10.19 1.63
N ASP A 82 5.10 -9.83 0.39
CA ASP A 82 6.14 -9.44 -0.56
C ASP A 82 6.58 -8.00 -0.30
N LYS A 83 7.90 -7.83 -0.24
CA LYS A 83 8.64 -6.65 0.23
C LYS A 83 8.21 -5.31 -0.37
N GLU A 84 7.36 -5.25 -1.39
CA GLU A 84 7.04 -4.03 -2.15
C GLU A 84 6.12 -3.06 -1.41
N THR A 85 5.08 -3.48 -0.68
CA THR A 85 4.28 -2.51 0.13
C THR A 85 5.08 -2.01 1.33
N ALA A 86 5.96 -2.87 1.87
CA ALA A 86 6.96 -2.44 2.83
C ALA A 86 7.95 -1.47 2.19
N ASP A 87 8.42 -1.71 0.95
CA ASP A 87 9.36 -0.85 0.23
C ASP A 87 8.74 0.49 -0.18
N ASP A 88 7.45 0.54 -0.53
CA ASP A 88 6.73 1.78 -0.86
C ASP A 88 6.43 2.60 0.41
N LEU A 89 6.01 1.94 1.49
CA LEU A 89 5.82 2.61 2.78
C LEU A 89 7.18 3.05 3.36
N ASP A 90 8.22 2.25 3.19
CA ASP A 90 9.60 2.55 3.55
C ASP A 90 10.17 3.65 2.65
N LEU A 91 9.89 3.67 1.35
CA LEU A 91 10.27 4.74 0.43
C LEU A 91 9.60 6.07 0.83
N LEU A 92 8.29 6.06 1.07
CA LEU A 92 7.57 7.24 1.59
C LEU A 92 8.11 7.69 2.95
N THR A 93 8.53 6.76 3.80
CA THR A 93 9.14 7.06 5.10
C THR A 93 10.55 7.65 4.93
N ARG A 94 11.37 7.10 4.03
CA ARG A 94 12.71 7.61 3.69
C ARG A 94 12.62 8.99 3.04
N MET A 95 11.60 9.25 2.22
CA MET A 95 11.33 10.57 1.62
C MET A 95 10.93 11.64 2.65
N ARG A 96 10.50 11.25 3.86
CA ARG A 96 10.29 12.19 4.99
C ARG A 96 11.58 12.58 5.71
N THR A 97 12.72 11.96 5.39
CA THR A 97 14.02 12.38 5.91
C THR A 97 14.31 13.81 5.46
N PRO A 98 14.60 14.75 6.37
CA PRO A 98 14.96 16.12 5.99
C PRO A 98 16.08 16.13 4.95
N GLY A 99 15.87 16.81 3.82
CA GLY A 99 16.83 16.90 2.72
C GLY A 99 16.80 15.73 1.71
N ALA A 100 16.03 14.67 1.92
CA ALA A 100 15.98 13.53 0.99
C ALA A 100 15.43 13.89 -0.39
N LEU A 101 14.33 14.66 -0.45
CA LEU A 101 13.75 15.10 -1.72
C LEU A 101 14.64 16.09 -2.46
N GLU A 102 15.33 16.96 -1.73
CA GLU A 102 16.28 17.92 -2.28
C GLU A 102 17.48 17.19 -2.91
N LEU A 103 18.03 16.20 -2.22
CA LEU A 103 19.11 15.35 -2.72
C LEU A 103 18.69 14.59 -3.99
N LEU A 104 17.49 13.99 -4.01
CA LEU A 104 16.97 13.28 -5.18
C LEU A 104 16.80 14.23 -6.37
N SER A 105 16.21 15.40 -6.15
CA SER A 105 16.01 16.43 -7.18
C SER A 105 17.34 16.94 -7.75
N ALA A 106 18.36 17.09 -6.91
CA ALA A 106 19.71 17.48 -7.33
C ALA A 106 20.39 16.35 -8.11
N TYR A 107 20.25 15.10 -7.65
CA TYR A 107 20.84 13.91 -8.25
C TYR A 107 20.34 13.67 -9.69
N GLU A 108 19.05 13.86 -9.94
CA GLU A 108 18.45 13.69 -11.27
C GLU A 108 19.04 14.62 -12.33
N ARG A 109 19.55 15.79 -11.94
CA ARG A 109 20.15 16.78 -12.84
C ARG A 109 21.63 16.51 -13.15
N LEU A 110 22.26 15.56 -12.45
CA LEU A 110 23.67 15.27 -12.63
C LEU A 110 23.93 14.39 -13.88
N PRO A 111 25.06 14.58 -14.57
CA PRO A 111 25.54 13.65 -15.60
C PRO A 111 25.77 12.23 -15.03
N PRO A 112 25.63 11.17 -15.85
CA PRO A 112 25.75 9.78 -15.39
C PRO A 112 27.05 9.47 -14.62
N ASP A 113 28.16 10.03 -15.09
CA ASP A 113 29.48 9.79 -14.49
C ASP A 113 29.57 10.41 -13.08
N VAL A 114 28.96 11.59 -12.90
CA VAL A 114 28.95 12.33 -11.62
C VAL A 114 28.02 11.67 -10.60
N ARG A 115 26.90 11.08 -11.06
CA ARG A 115 25.99 10.31 -10.20
C ARG A 115 26.73 9.16 -9.51
N SER A 116 27.55 8.43 -10.26
CA SER A 116 28.33 7.30 -9.74
C SER A 116 29.35 7.77 -8.69
N SER A 117 30.03 8.88 -8.94
CA SER A 117 30.96 9.50 -7.97
C SER A 117 30.25 9.94 -6.68
N LEU A 118 29.07 10.55 -6.79
CA LEU A 118 28.29 10.98 -5.62
C LEU A 118 27.82 9.79 -4.77
N VAL A 119 27.32 8.72 -5.40
CA VAL A 119 26.94 7.49 -4.68
C VAL A 119 28.14 6.88 -3.96
N ASN A 120 29.31 6.84 -4.60
CA ASN A 120 30.52 6.34 -3.97
C ASN A 120 30.96 7.20 -2.78
N LEU A 121 30.90 8.53 -2.91
CA LEU A 121 31.19 9.45 -1.80
C LEU A 121 30.26 9.20 -0.60
N VAL A 122 28.95 9.11 -0.84
CA VAL A 122 27.96 8.82 0.22
C VAL A 122 28.26 7.47 0.88
N ARG A 123 28.58 6.43 0.10
CA ARG A 123 28.98 5.12 0.64
C ARG A 123 30.22 5.23 1.53
N THR A 124 31.26 5.95 1.10
CA THR A 124 32.47 6.15 1.90
C THR A 124 32.16 6.85 3.22
N LEU A 125 31.36 7.91 3.20
CA LEU A 125 30.96 8.64 4.41
C LEU A 125 30.15 7.77 5.37
N THR A 126 29.22 6.96 4.86
CA THR A 126 28.44 6.02 5.68
C THR A 126 29.27 4.89 6.27
N ALA A 127 30.26 4.38 5.54
CA ALA A 127 31.16 3.33 6.01
C ALA A 127 32.11 3.82 7.12
N GLN A 128 32.57 5.09 7.04
CA GLN A 128 33.41 5.70 8.06
C GLN A 128 32.66 5.96 9.37
N GLN A 129 31.39 6.39 9.30
CA GLN A 129 30.54 6.63 10.49
C GLN A 129 30.27 5.35 11.32
N THR A 130 30.15 4.19 10.66
CA THR A 130 30.03 2.89 11.37
C THR A 130 31.29 2.43 12.09
N SER A 131 32.46 2.98 11.73
CA SER A 131 33.74 2.61 12.34
C SER A 131 34.04 3.41 13.61
N ASP A 132 33.63 4.68 13.69
CA ASP A 132 33.82 5.53 14.88
C ASP A 132 32.86 5.17 16.03
N ALA A 133 31.65 4.70 15.73
CA ALA A 133 30.66 4.33 16.75
C ALA A 133 31.04 3.10 17.60
N LYS A 134 32.03 2.30 17.17
CA LYS A 134 32.51 1.10 17.91
C LYS A 134 33.64 1.37 18.92
N GLN A 135 34.14 2.60 19.04
CA GLN A 135 35.27 2.93 19.92
C GLN A 135 34.90 3.59 21.26
N VAL A 136 33.62 3.84 21.54
CA VAL A 136 33.20 4.47 22.82
C VAL A 136 32.49 3.45 23.71
N VAL A 137 33.27 2.57 24.33
CA VAL A 137 32.88 1.91 25.58
C VAL A 137 34.02 2.15 26.57
N PRO A 138 33.89 3.10 27.51
CA PRO A 138 34.87 3.25 28.59
C PRO A 138 34.58 2.22 29.69
N ALA A 139 35.67 1.74 30.30
CA ALA A 139 35.74 0.78 31.40
C ALA A 139 35.17 1.32 32.72
#